data_AF-A0A849ALP4-F1
#
_entry.id   AF-A0A849ALP4-F1
#
_cell.length_a   1.000
_cell.length_b   1.000
_cell.length_c   1.000
_cell.angle_alpha   90.00
_cell.angle_beta   90.00
_cell.angle_gamma   90.00
#
_symmetry.space_group_name_H-M   'P 1'
#
loop_
_entity.id
_entity.type
_entity.pdbx_description
1 polymer ?
#
loop_
_entity_poly.entity_id
_entity_poly.type
_entity_poly.pdbx_seq_one_letter_code
_entity_poly.pdbx_strand_id
1 'polypeptide(L)'
;MSRRKRDLETERRDLTAAAQRLLDGTPLRSTSGRLTSTELITESGLRRDVVYGDHKNLVDDFQTRAKAQHQTPASIAQVADENRALKTENADLRRQLDAGRQTTTTLVKVATELSLELQQARAEIAQLRQVQRLPKPQTAPSK
;
A
#
# COMPACT_ATOMS: atom_id res chain seq x y z
N MET A 1 44.13 46.44 -11.59
CA MET A 1 43.50 45.17 -11.15
C MET A 1 42.95 44.46 -12.38
N SER A 2 43.54 43.32 -12.77
CA SER A 2 43.13 42.59 -13.98
C SER A 2 41.79 41.91 -13.72
N ARG A 3 40.71 42.43 -14.33
CA ARG A 3 39.37 41.82 -14.26
C ARG A 3 39.48 40.49 -15.01
N ARG A 4 39.56 39.37 -14.27
CA ARG A 4 39.57 38.02 -14.84
C ARG A 4 38.48 37.96 -15.91
N LYS A 5 38.85 37.64 -17.15
CA LYS A 5 37.90 37.50 -18.25
C LYS A 5 36.90 36.42 -17.81
N ARG A 6 35.65 36.82 -17.59
CA ARG A 6 34.59 35.89 -17.20
C ARG A 6 34.37 34.92 -18.35
N ASP A 7 34.36 33.63 -18.04
CA ASP A 7 34.06 32.59 -18.99
C ASP A 7 32.57 32.24 -18.86
N LEU A 8 31.76 33.00 -19.60
CA LEU A 8 30.31 32.90 -19.56
C LEU A 8 29.83 31.49 -19.93
N GLU A 9 30.53 30.77 -20.81
CA GLU A 9 30.11 29.44 -21.23
C GLU A 9 30.34 28.41 -20.12
N THR A 10 31.50 28.48 -19.46
CA THR A 10 31.76 27.63 -18.29
C THR A 10 30.76 27.90 -17.18
N GLU A 11 30.47 29.17 -16.87
CA GLU A 11 29.45 29.55 -15.87
C GLU A 11 28.06 29.01 -16.25
N ARG A 12 27.65 29.15 -17.51
CA ARG A 12 26.36 28.66 -18.02
C ARG A 12 26.22 27.16 -17.88
N ARG A 13 27.30 26.42 -18.22
CA ARG A 13 27.36 24.96 -18.10
C ARG A 13 27.27 24.53 -16.64
N ASP A 14 28.01 25.17 -15.74
CA ASP A 14 28.04 24.82 -14.33
C ASP A 14 26.67 25.07 -13.67
N LEU A 15 26.02 26.19 -14.02
CA LEU A 15 24.66 26.51 -13.54
C LEU A 15 23.62 25.52 -14.08
N THR A 16 23.72 25.14 -15.36
CA THR A 16 22.81 24.15 -15.98
C THR A 16 22.98 22.77 -15.35
N ALA A 17 24.22 22.33 -15.11
CA ALA A 17 24.51 21.06 -14.46
C ALA A 17 24.00 21.04 -13.02
N ALA A 18 24.13 22.15 -12.29
CA ALA A 18 23.56 22.32 -10.96
C ALA A 18 22.03 22.25 -10.95
N ALA A 19 21.37 22.92 -11.89
CA ALA A 19 19.93 22.87 -12.06
C ALA A 19 19.44 21.44 -12.31
N GLN A 20 20.12 20.69 -13.19
CA GLN A 20 19.78 19.30 -13.49
C GLN A 20 19.90 18.41 -12.25
N ARG A 21 21.02 18.50 -11.52
CA ARG A 21 21.23 17.73 -10.28
C ARG A 21 20.17 17.99 -9.22
N LEU A 22 19.77 19.26 -9.05
CA LEU A 22 18.69 19.61 -8.12
C LEU A 22 17.35 19.03 -8.58
N LEU A 23 16.99 19.17 -9.86
CA LEU A 23 15.75 18.62 -10.41
C LEU A 23 15.69 17.08 -10.37
N ASP A 24 16.85 16.42 -10.42
CA ASP A 24 16.99 14.96 -10.32
C ASP A 24 17.10 14.47 -8.87
N GLY A 25 17.13 15.38 -7.89
CA GLY A 25 17.23 15.04 -6.47
C GLY A 25 18.61 14.50 -6.04
N THR A 26 19.66 14.81 -6.80
CA THR A 26 21.05 14.38 -6.54
C THR A 26 22.00 15.58 -6.30
N PRO A 27 21.72 16.45 -5.30
CA PRO A 27 22.56 17.61 -5.02
C PRO A 27 23.96 17.20 -4.53
N LEU A 28 24.99 17.96 -4.92
CA LEU A 28 26.37 17.73 -4.48
C LEU A 28 26.83 18.73 -3.41
N ARG A 29 26.30 19.96 -3.44
CA ARG A 29 26.71 21.07 -2.56
C ARG A 29 25.55 21.65 -1.78
N SER A 30 24.33 21.60 -2.32
CA SER A 30 23.12 22.00 -1.62
C SER A 30 22.84 21.04 -0.45
N THR A 31 22.72 21.58 0.77
CA THR A 31 22.46 20.79 1.97
C THR A 31 21.01 20.31 2.03
N SER A 32 20.06 21.13 1.57
CA SER A 32 18.63 20.83 1.68
C SER A 32 18.03 20.21 0.42
N GLY A 33 18.70 20.35 -0.73
CA GLY A 33 18.19 19.87 -2.03
C GLY A 33 16.91 20.55 -2.50
N ARG A 34 16.49 21.65 -1.85
CA ARG A 34 15.25 22.34 -2.21
C ARG A 34 15.39 23.03 -3.56
N LEU A 35 14.32 23.02 -4.35
CA LEU A 35 14.29 23.65 -5.67
C LEU A 35 14.10 25.18 -5.59
N THR A 36 15.06 25.87 -4.96
CA THR A 36 15.06 27.33 -4.80
C THR A 36 16.27 27.95 -5.52
N SER A 37 16.18 29.24 -5.87
CA SER A 37 17.30 29.93 -6.52
C SER A 37 18.54 30.01 -5.63
N THR A 38 18.38 30.12 -4.30
CA THR A 38 19.50 30.13 -3.37
C THR A 38 20.24 28.80 -3.40
N GLU A 39 19.51 27.68 -3.40
CA GLU A 39 20.11 26.35 -3.48
C GLU A 39 20.75 26.09 -4.85
N LEU A 40 20.17 26.61 -5.94
CA LEU A 40 20.80 26.58 -7.27
C LEU A 40 22.13 27.35 -7.31
N ILE A 41 22.21 28.50 -6.65
CA ILE A 41 23.45 29.29 -6.53
C ILE A 41 24.48 28.51 -5.71
N THR A 42 24.09 27.94 -4.58
CA THR A 42 24.96 27.08 -3.76
C THR A 42 25.46 25.86 -4.52
N GLU A 43 24.57 25.20 -5.29
CA GLU A 43 24.86 23.99 -6.05
C GLU A 43 25.78 24.25 -7.25
N SER A 44 25.62 25.39 -7.92
CA SER A 44 26.49 25.80 -9.02
C SER A 44 27.84 26.33 -8.56
N GLY A 45 27.96 26.77 -7.29
CA GLY A 45 29.17 27.40 -6.76
C GLY A 45 29.46 28.78 -7.36
N LEU A 46 28.52 29.33 -8.15
CA LEU A 46 28.64 30.66 -8.73
C LEU A 46 28.21 31.73 -7.73
N ARG A 47 28.68 32.95 -7.94
CA ARG A 47 28.26 34.09 -7.12
C ARG A 47 26.90 34.62 -7.58
N ARG A 48 26.10 35.09 -6.62
CA ARG A 48 24.74 35.62 -6.87
C ARG A 48 24.70 36.75 -7.91
N ASP A 49 25.68 37.66 -7.88
CA ASP A 49 25.79 38.77 -8.84
C ASP A 49 26.08 38.30 -10.27
N VAL A 50 26.83 37.21 -10.42
CA VAL A 50 27.08 36.58 -11.74
C VAL A 50 25.82 35.90 -12.26
N VAL A 51 25.16 35.12 -11.40
CA VAL A 51 23.96 34.36 -11.76
C VAL A 51 22.81 35.28 -12.18
N TYR A 52 22.51 36.33 -11.41
CA TYR A 52 21.43 37.27 -11.76
C TYR A 52 21.83 38.32 -12.80
N GLY A 53 23.13 38.54 -13.02
CA GLY A 53 23.62 39.46 -14.03
C GLY A 53 23.50 38.89 -15.44
N ASP A 54 24.10 37.73 -15.68
CA ASP A 54 24.25 37.19 -17.04
C ASP A 54 23.42 35.91 -17.29
N HIS A 55 22.94 35.23 -16.24
CA HIS A 55 22.29 33.91 -16.34
C HIS A 55 20.89 33.87 -15.71
N LYS A 56 20.21 35.01 -15.62
CA LYS A 56 18.88 35.12 -14.99
C LYS A 56 17.84 34.21 -15.65
N ASN A 57 17.88 34.10 -16.98
CA ASN A 57 17.03 33.21 -17.75
C ASN A 57 17.10 31.75 -17.27
N LEU A 58 18.28 31.25 -16.93
CA LEU A 58 18.44 29.88 -16.44
C LEU A 58 17.84 29.68 -15.05
N VAL A 59 17.87 30.71 -14.20
CA VAL A 59 17.21 30.68 -12.90
C VAL A 59 15.69 30.65 -13.08
N ASP A 60 15.17 31.47 -13.99
CA ASP A 60 13.74 31.54 -14.28
C ASP A 60 13.23 30.22 -14.88
N ASP A 61 13.98 29.61 -15.79
CA ASP A 61 13.70 28.29 -16.36
C ASP A 61 13.73 27.19 -15.29
N PHE A 62 14.74 27.20 -14.42
CA PHE A 62 14.82 26.26 -13.30
C PHE A 62 13.63 26.40 -12.36
N GLN A 63 13.25 27.63 -11.99
CA GLN A 63 12.09 27.87 -11.13
C GLN A 63 10.78 27.46 -11.81
N THR A 64 10.66 27.65 -13.12
CA THR A 64 9.50 27.21 -13.89
C THR A 64 9.39 25.68 -13.88
N ARG A 65 10.50 24.98 -14.10
CA ARG A 65 10.57 23.50 -14.02
C ARG A 65 10.31 22.99 -12.60
N ALA A 66 10.87 23.64 -11.59
CA ALA A 66 10.62 23.33 -10.19
C ALA A 66 9.14 23.50 -9.82
N LYS A 67 8.51 24.57 -10.28
CA LYS A 67 7.07 24.78 -10.12
C LYS A 67 6.26 23.72 -10.86
N ALA A 68 6.68 23.28 -12.04
CA ALA A 68 6.01 22.19 -12.75
C ALA A 68 6.14 20.83 -12.02
N GLN A 69 7.29 20.53 -11.41
CA GLN A 69 7.47 19.33 -10.57
C GLN A 69 6.68 19.41 -9.25
N HIS A 70 6.57 20.60 -8.65
CA HIS A 70 5.89 20.83 -7.37
C HIS A 70 4.42 21.28 -7.51
N GLN A 71 3.92 21.47 -8.73
CA GLN A 71 2.49 21.47 -8.99
C GLN A 71 2.04 20.04 -8.73
N THR A 72 1.72 19.76 -7.46
CA THR A 72 1.00 18.57 -7.03
C THR A 72 -0.16 18.39 -8.00
N PRO A 73 -0.08 17.44 -8.94
CA PRO A 73 -1.18 17.28 -9.87
C PRO A 73 -2.38 16.86 -9.02
N ALA A 74 -3.57 17.36 -9.35
CA ALA A 74 -4.81 17.03 -8.64
C ALA A 74 -5.00 15.51 -8.45
N SER A 75 -4.32 14.71 -9.28
CA SER A 75 -4.17 13.26 -9.16
C SER A 75 -3.62 12.77 -7.82
N ILE A 76 -2.74 13.49 -7.12
CA ILE A 76 -2.21 13.02 -5.82
C ILE A 76 -3.25 13.18 -4.71
N ALA A 77 -4.04 14.26 -4.71
CA ALA A 77 -5.16 14.42 -3.79
C ALA A 77 -6.24 13.36 -4.04
N GLN A 78 -6.57 13.13 -5.31
CA GLN A 78 -7.49 12.07 -5.73
C GLN A 78 -6.99 10.69 -5.29
N VAL A 79 -5.71 10.36 -5.52
CA VAL A 79 -5.11 9.09 -5.08
C VAL A 79 -5.09 8.97 -3.55
N ALA A 80 -4.91 10.06 -2.81
CA ALA A 80 -4.99 10.04 -1.36
C ALA A 80 -6.42 9.75 -0.86
N ASP A 81 -7.43 10.33 -1.52
CA ASP A 81 -8.84 10.09 -1.20
C ASP A 81 -9.29 8.68 -1.60
N GLU A 82 -8.88 8.19 -2.76
CA GLU A 82 -9.08 6.79 -3.19
C GLU A 82 -8.43 5.81 -2.22
N ASN A 83 -7.20 6.09 -1.75
CA ASN A 83 -6.55 5.27 -0.74
C ASN A 83 -7.31 5.25 0.59
N ARG A 84 -7.92 6.36 1.01
CA ARG A 84 -8.75 6.40 2.22
C ARG A 84 -10.03 5.60 2.04
N ALA A 85 -10.68 5.73 0.89
CA ALA A 85 -11.87 4.96 0.54
C ALA A 85 -11.57 3.45 0.54
N LEU A 86 -10.53 3.03 -0.18
CA LEU A 86 -10.11 1.62 -0.26
C LEU A 86 -9.71 1.05 1.12
N LYS A 87 -9.04 1.83 1.97
CA LYS A 87 -8.73 1.38 3.35
C LYS A 87 -10.00 1.15 4.17
N THR A 88 -10.99 2.02 4.02
CA THR A 88 -12.27 1.92 4.72
C THR A 88 -13.03 0.68 4.25
N GLU A 89 -13.10 0.47 2.93
CA GLU A 89 -13.72 -0.71 2.33
C GLU A 89 -13.00 -2.00 2.73
N ASN A 90 -11.66 -2.02 2.74
CA ASN A 90 -10.89 -3.19 3.17
C ASN A 90 -11.16 -3.54 4.65
N ALA A 91 -11.27 -2.52 5.52
CA ALA A 91 -11.60 -2.70 6.92
C ALA A 91 -13.03 -3.23 7.12
N ASP A 92 -13.98 -2.84 6.25
CA ASP A 92 -15.33 -3.37 6.26
C ASP A 92 -15.40 -4.82 5.77
N LEU A 93 -14.77 -5.11 4.63
CA LEU A 93 -14.69 -6.46 4.07
C LEU A 93 -14.03 -7.44 5.04
N ARG A 94 -12.98 -7.02 5.77
CA ARG A 94 -12.36 -7.83 6.83
C ARG A 94 -13.35 -8.16 7.94
N ARG A 95 -14.12 -7.18 8.40
CA ARG A 95 -15.15 -7.38 9.44
C ARG A 95 -16.23 -8.36 8.96
N GLN A 96 -16.69 -8.23 7.72
CA GLN A 96 -17.67 -9.16 7.13
C GLN A 96 -17.11 -10.58 7.02
N LEU A 97 -15.84 -10.71 6.59
CA LEU A 97 -15.18 -12.00 6.45
C LEU A 97 -15.00 -12.69 7.80
N ASP A 98 -14.60 -11.97 8.83
CA ASP A 98 -14.46 -12.50 10.18
C ASP A 98 -15.82 -12.91 10.77
N ALA A 99 -16.87 -12.10 10.57
CA ALA A 99 -18.24 -12.47 10.96
C ALA A 99 -18.69 -13.75 10.26
N GLY A 100 -18.47 -13.86 8.95
CA GLY A 100 -18.78 -15.07 8.19
C GLY A 100 -18.05 -16.31 8.71
N ARG A 101 -16.75 -16.19 9.01
CA ARG A 101 -15.96 -17.28 9.61
C ARG A 101 -16.50 -17.73 10.97
N GLN A 102 -16.93 -16.78 11.81
CA GLN A 102 -17.55 -17.11 13.09
C GLN A 102 -18.85 -17.88 12.88
N THR A 103 -19.72 -17.43 11.98
CA THR A 103 -20.96 -18.13 11.63
C THR A 103 -20.69 -19.54 11.12
N THR A 104 -19.75 -19.71 10.17
CA THR A 104 -19.38 -21.03 9.66
C THR A 104 -18.87 -21.95 10.77
N THR A 105 -18.02 -21.43 11.66
CA THR A 105 -17.49 -22.19 12.79
C THR A 105 -18.62 -22.69 13.71
N THR A 106 -19.59 -21.83 14.02
CA THR A 106 -20.75 -22.18 14.83
C THR A 106 -21.62 -23.24 14.13
N LEU A 107 -21.89 -23.08 12.84
CA LEU A 107 -22.68 -24.04 12.07
C LEU A 107 -22.00 -25.42 12.00
N VAL A 108 -20.68 -25.46 11.83
CA VAL A 108 -19.93 -26.73 11.85
C VAL A 108 -20.08 -27.43 13.20
N LYS A 109 -19.95 -26.70 14.33
CA LYS A 109 -20.13 -27.29 15.66
C LYS A 109 -21.53 -27.88 15.85
N VAL A 110 -22.56 -27.11 15.51
CA VAL A 110 -23.95 -27.58 15.60
C VAL A 110 -24.18 -28.80 14.70
N ALA A 111 -23.67 -28.79 13.47
CA ALA A 111 -23.80 -29.93 12.56
C ALA A 111 -23.10 -31.18 13.10
N THR A 112 -21.93 -31.03 13.75
CA THR A 112 -21.22 -32.16 14.37
C THR A 112 -21.97 -32.71 15.58
N GLU A 113 -22.53 -31.86 16.43
CA GLU A 113 -23.34 -32.26 17.59
C GLU A 113 -24.60 -33.02 17.15
N LEU A 114 -25.36 -32.46 16.19
CA LEU A 114 -26.54 -33.12 15.64
C LEU A 114 -26.21 -34.46 14.95
N SER A 115 -25.06 -34.55 14.28
CA SER A 115 -24.61 -35.81 13.68
C SER A 115 -24.32 -36.88 14.75
N LEU A 116 -23.72 -36.47 15.87
CA LEU A 116 -23.44 -37.35 17.00
C LEU A 116 -24.73 -37.82 17.67
N GLU A 117 -25.64 -36.91 17.98
CA GLU A 117 -26.96 -37.23 18.57
C GLU A 117 -27.75 -38.19 17.69
N LEU A 118 -27.76 -37.94 16.38
CA LEU A 118 -28.43 -38.80 15.41
C LEU A 118 -27.80 -40.20 15.33
N GLN A 119 -26.47 -40.30 15.44
CA GLN A 119 -25.79 -41.59 15.52
C GLN A 119 -26.12 -42.34 16.82
N GLN A 120 -26.19 -41.65 17.95
CA GLN A 120 -26.57 -42.23 19.24
C GLN A 120 -28.01 -42.74 19.22
N ALA A 121 -28.97 -41.93 18.76
CA ALA A 121 -30.38 -42.32 18.65
C ALA A 121 -30.55 -43.56 17.74
N ARG A 122 -29.81 -43.62 16.62
CA ARG A 122 -29.80 -44.82 15.75
C ARG A 122 -29.26 -46.05 16.45
N ALA A 123 -28.20 -45.91 17.25
CA ALA A 123 -27.62 -47.01 18.01
C ALA A 123 -28.58 -47.53 19.09
N GLU A 124 -29.25 -46.64 19.82
CA GLU A 124 -30.25 -46.99 20.84
C GLU A 124 -31.43 -47.76 20.22
N ILE A 125 -31.97 -47.29 19.08
CA ILE A 125 -33.03 -47.99 18.36
C ILE A 125 -32.57 -49.39 17.93
N ALA A 126 -31.34 -49.52 17.44
CA ALA A 126 -30.78 -50.81 17.04
C ALA A 126 -30.65 -51.77 18.23
N GLN A 127 -30.22 -51.28 19.40
CA GLN A 127 -30.11 -52.08 20.63
C GLN A 127 -31.48 -52.57 21.10
N LEU A 128 -32.50 -51.69 21.17
CA LEU A 128 -33.86 -52.08 21.56
C LEU A 128 -34.44 -53.18 20.66
N ARG A 129 -34.16 -53.13 19.35
CA ARG A 129 -34.58 -54.16 18.38
C ARG A 129 -33.89 -55.52 18.60
N GLN A 130 -32.66 -55.54 19.12
CA GLN A 130 -31.94 -56.79 19.38
C GLN A 130 -32.50 -57.55 20.59
N VAL A 131 -33.00 -56.85 21.61
CA VAL A 131 -33.57 -57.45 22.82
C VAL A 131 -34.95 -58.10 22.57
N GLN A 132 -35.70 -57.65 21.56
CA GLN A 132 -37.03 -58.18 21.22
C GLN A 132 -37.06 -59.49 20.40
N ARG A 133 -35.93 -60.21 20.28
CA ARG A 133 -35.97 -61.56 19.70
C ARG A 133 -36.39 -62.58 20.77
N LEU A 134 -37.70 -62.75 20.95
CA LEU A 134 -38.26 -63.90 21.66
C LEU A 134 -37.85 -65.20 20.96
N PRO A 135 -37.44 -66.25 21.70
CA PRO A 135 -37.15 -67.55 21.11
C PRO A 135 -38.43 -68.07 20.43
N LYS A 136 -38.34 -68.44 19.15
CA LYS A 136 -39.42 -69.20 18.52
C LYS A 136 -39.64 -70.48 19.34
N PRO A 137 -40.88 -70.81 19.75
CA PRO A 137 -41.13 -72.06 20.46
C PRO A 137 -40.67 -73.23 19.59
N GLN A 138 -39.73 -74.02 20.10
CA GLN A 138 -39.35 -75.29 19.51
C GLN A 138 -40.58 -76.19 19.55
N THR A 139 -41.23 -76.36 18.42
CA THR A 139 -42.22 -77.42 18.23
C THR A 139 -41.51 -78.75 18.35
N ALA A 140 -41.66 -79.40 19.51
CA ALA A 140 -41.22 -80.77 19.72
C ALA A 140 -42.01 -81.70 18.77
N PRO A 141 -41.34 -82.58 17.99
CA PRO A 141 -42.04 -83.57 17.19
C PRO A 141 -42.64 -84.64 18.12
N SER A 142 -43.93 -84.88 17.95
CA SER A 142 -44.68 -85.94 18.60
C SER A 142 -44.27 -87.30 18.03
N LYS A 143 -43.86 -88.25 18.88
CA LYS A 143 -44.26 -89.66 18.90
C LYS A 143 -43.71 -90.38 20.13
#